data_AF-A0AA39ZQE7-F1
#
_entry.id   AF-A0AA39ZQE7-F1
#
_cell.length_a   1.000
_cell.length_b   1.000
_cell.length_c   1.000
_cell.angle_alpha   90.00
_cell.angle_beta   90.00
_cell.angle_gamma   90.00
#
_symmetry.space_group_name_H-M   'P 1'
#
loop_
_entity.id
_entity.type
_entity.pdbx_description
1 polymer ?
#
loop_
_entity_poly.entity_id
_entity_poly.type
_entity_poly.pdbx_seq_one_letter_code
_entity_poly.pdbx_strand_id
1 'polypeptide(L)' 'MTPLRWKEEWLKRPVFRQYDESIIEEESEERKYQPLPYHKLRYDMERQSLDAGEENSTEPKAWRRGAANAADDTFSSYPG' A
#
# COMPACT_ATOMS: atom_id res chain seq x y z
N MET A 1 27.69 -10.21 -10.68
CA MET A 1 26.80 -9.40 -9.82
C MET A 1 25.44 -10.08 -9.82
N THR A 2 25.02 -10.67 -8.72
CA THR A 2 23.74 -11.41 -8.66
C THR A 2 22.62 -10.39 -8.44
N PRO A 3 21.63 -10.26 -9.34
CA PRO A 3 20.55 -9.31 -9.15
C PRO A 3 19.75 -9.67 -7.90
N LEU A 4 19.44 -8.67 -7.08
CA LEU A 4 18.59 -8.85 -5.90
C LEU A 4 17.20 -9.26 -6.39
N ARG A 5 16.78 -10.49 -6.07
CA ARG A 5 15.46 -11.01 -6.42
C ARG A 5 14.73 -11.40 -5.15
N TRP A 6 13.45 -11.07 -5.12
CA TRP A 6 12.57 -11.55 -4.07
C TRP A 6 12.45 -13.07 -4.19
N LYS A 7 12.33 -13.76 -3.05
CA LYS A 7 11.97 -15.18 -3.04
C LYS A 7 10.59 -15.35 -3.66
N GLU A 8 10.36 -16.42 -4.41
CA GLU A 8 9.12 -16.65 -5.16
C GLU A 8 7.87 -16.67 -4.26
N GLU A 9 8.00 -17.23 -3.06
CA GLU A 9 6.98 -17.22 -2.00
C GLU A 9 6.54 -15.80 -1.57
N TRP A 10 7.40 -14.78 -1.75
CA TRP A 10 7.08 -13.40 -1.41
C TRP A 10 6.36 -12.66 -2.54
N LEU A 11 6.46 -13.12 -3.79
CA LEU A 11 5.78 -12.49 -4.93
C LEU A 11 4.26 -12.68 -4.88
N LYS A 12 3.78 -13.74 -4.22
CA LYS A 12 2.35 -14.04 -4.06
C LYS A 12 1.70 -13.27 -2.89
N ARG A 13 2.51 -12.61 -2.06
CA ARG A 13 2.05 -11.95 -0.85
C ARG A 13 1.56 -10.52 -1.18
N PRO A 14 0.30 -10.17 -0.91
CA PRO A 14 -0.18 -8.82 -1.16
C PRO A 14 0.56 -7.81 -0.28
N VAL A 15 0.87 -6.64 -0.84
CA VAL A 15 1.59 -5.57 -0.12
C VAL A 15 0.69 -4.97 0.97
N PHE A 16 -0.54 -4.59 0.60
CA PHE A 16 -1.56 -4.14 1.54
C PHE A 16 -2.36 -5.35 2.03
N ARG A 17 -2.30 -5.58 3.34
CA ARG A 17 -2.86 -6.78 3.98
C ARG A 17 -3.94 -6.36 4.95
N GLN A 18 -5.00 -7.15 5.03
CA GLN A 18 -5.95 -7.03 6.11
C GLN A 18 -5.26 -7.46 7.40
N TYR A 19 -5.46 -6.68 8.45
CA TYR A 19 -5.12 -7.08 9.81
C TYR A 19 -6.43 -7.46 10.49
N ASP A 20 -6.56 -8.73 10.84
CA ASP A 20 -7.74 -9.27 11.51
C ASP A 20 -7.28 -9.90 12.82
N GLU A 21 -7.54 -9.18 13.92
CA GLU A 21 -7.19 -9.59 15.28
C GLU A 21 -7.98 -10.83 15.74
N SER A 22 -9.04 -11.21 15.02
CA SER A 22 -9.88 -12.35 15.38
C SER A 22 -9.34 -13.69 14.85
N ILE A 23 -8.29 -13.67 14.01
CA ILE A 23 -7.70 -14.89 13.43
C ILE A 23 -6.71 -15.49 14.43
N ILE A 24 -7.05 -16.68 14.93
CA ILE A 24 -6.18 -17.47 15.81
C ILE A 24 -4.98 -17.97 14.99
N GLU A 25 -3.77 -17.98 15.58
CA GLU A 25 -2.50 -18.28 14.90
C GLU A 25 -2.50 -19.61 14.11
N GLU A 26 -3.30 -20.60 14.47
CA GLU A 26 -3.42 -21.89 13.76
C GLU A 26 -4.31 -21.83 12.50
N GLU A 27 -5.29 -20.93 12.44
CA GLU A 27 -6.09 -20.67 11.22
C GLU A 27 -5.36 -19.67 10.28
N SER A 28 -4.16 -19.25 10.68
CA SER A 28 -3.51 -18.06 10.14
C SER A 28 -2.72 -18.31 8.87
N GLU A 29 -2.16 -19.48 8.56
CA GLU A 29 -1.25 -19.56 7.41
C GLU A 29 -1.92 -19.25 6.05
N GLU A 30 -3.17 -19.68 5.82
CA GLU A 30 -3.92 -19.29 4.62
C GLU A 30 -4.57 -17.89 4.71
N ARG A 31 -4.91 -17.40 5.92
CA ARG A 31 -5.62 -16.13 6.12
C ARG A 31 -4.71 -14.93 6.45
N LYS A 32 -3.46 -15.18 6.82
CA LYS A 32 -2.44 -14.18 7.21
C LYS A 32 -2.06 -13.24 6.07
N TYR A 33 -2.37 -13.61 4.83
CA TYR A 33 -2.06 -12.83 3.65
C TYR A 33 -3.30 -12.49 2.82
N GLN A 34 -4.43 -12.23 3.47
CA GLN A 34 -5.60 -11.69 2.77
C GLN A 34 -5.31 -10.28 2.24
N PRO A 35 -5.57 -10.01 0.94
CA PRO A 35 -5.37 -8.69 0.38
C PRO A 35 -6.36 -7.70 0.99
N LEU A 36 -5.87 -6.50 1.30
CA LEU A 36 -6.76 -5.39 1.70
C LEU A 36 -7.67 -5.01 0.52
N PRO A 37 -9.01 -5.00 0.69
CA PRO A 37 -9.91 -4.61 -0.37
C PRO A 37 -9.68 -3.15 -0.76
N TYR A 38 -9.78 -2.85 -2.06
CA TYR A 38 -9.45 -1.52 -2.56
C TYR A 38 -10.31 -0.40 -1.94
N HIS A 39 -11.60 -0.65 -1.71
CA HIS A 39 -12.49 0.32 -1.08
C HIS A 39 -12.07 0.67 0.35
N LYS A 40 -11.56 -0.32 1.10
CA LYS A 40 -11.06 -0.13 2.47
C LYS A 40 -9.75 0.64 2.46
N LEU A 41 -8.81 0.27 1.58
CA LEU A 41 -7.56 1.02 1.37
C LEU A 41 -7.84 2.49 1.05
N ARG A 42 -8.79 2.78 0.14
CA ARG A 42 -9.17 4.15 -0.21
C ARG A 42 -9.71 4.92 0.99
N TYR A 43 -10.64 4.31 1.74
CA TYR A 43 -11.22 4.91 2.94
C TYR A 43 -10.17 5.21 4.01
N ASP A 44 -9.27 4.26 4.26
CA ASP A 44 -8.22 4.41 5.28
C ASP A 44 -7.22 5.51 4.88
N MET A 45 -6.79 5.55 3.62
CA MET A 45 -5.89 6.59 3.12
C MET A 45 -6.52 7.98 3.15
N GLU A 46 -7.80 8.10 2.77
CA GLU A 46 -8.54 9.35 2.86
C GLU A 46 -8.55 9.87 4.30
N ARG A 47 -8.95 9.03 5.24
CA ARG A 47 -9.01 9.40 6.65
C ARG A 47 -7.63 9.77 7.21
N GLN A 48 -6.61 8.97 6.93
CA GLN A 48 -5.24 9.22 7.38
C GLN A 48 -4.67 10.54 6.84
N SER A 49 -4.94 10.88 5.58
CA SER A 49 -4.48 12.13 5.00
C SER A 49 -5.14 13.35 5.64
N LEU A 50 -6.46 13.28 5.89
CA LEU A 50 -7.18 14.36 6.57
C LEU A 50 -6.73 14.50 8.03
N ASP A 51 -6.53 13.37 8.74
CA ASP A 51 -6.01 13.36 10.12
C ASP A 51 -4.57 13.92 10.18
N ALA A 52 -3.79 13.81 9.11
CA ALA A 52 -2.46 14.40 8.98
C ALA A 52 -2.48 15.90 8.62
N GLY A 53 -3.66 16.48 8.39
CA GLY A 53 -3.85 17.89 8.07
C GLY A 53 -3.70 18.24 6.59
N GLU A 54 -3.74 17.26 5.69
CA GLU A 54 -3.79 17.52 4.25
C GLU A 54 -5.11 18.20 3.87
N GLU A 55 -5.05 19.21 3.00
CA GLU A 55 -6.24 19.94 2.54
C GLU A 55 -7.19 19.03 1.75
N ASN A 56 -6.63 18.07 1.01
CA ASN A 56 -7.37 17.13 0.18
C ASN A 56 -7.01 15.69 0.53
N SER A 57 -7.99 14.80 0.40
CA SER A 57 -7.76 13.39 0.68
C SER A 57 -6.79 12.76 -0.33
N THR A 58 -5.80 12.04 0.17
CA THR A 58 -4.82 11.36 -0.67
C THR A 58 -5.39 10.05 -1.18
N GLU A 59 -5.67 9.98 -2.49
CA GLU A 59 -6.15 8.74 -3.10
C GLU A 59 -5.01 7.74 -3.37
N PRO A 60 -5.29 6.41 -3.33
CA PRO A 60 -4.30 5.38 -3.69
C PRO A 60 -3.67 5.54 -5.07
N LYS A 61 -4.36 6.21 -6.01
CA LYS A 61 -3.84 6.50 -7.35
C LYS A 61 -2.84 7.65 -7.34
N ALA A 62 -3.13 8.72 -6.60
CA ALA A 62 -2.25 9.88 -6.46
C ALA A 62 -0.93 9.47 -5.80
N TRP A 63 -1.00 8.69 -4.71
CA TRP A 63 0.18 8.18 -4.02
C TRP A 63 1.07 7.31 -4.91
N ARG A 64 0.47 6.37 -5.68
CA ARG A 64 1.21 5.53 -6.63
C ARG A 64 1.93 6.36 -7.70
N ARG A 65 1.29 7.41 -8.22
CA ARG A 65 1.91 8.31 -9.20
C ARG A 65 3.07 9.09 -8.57
N GLY A 66 2.89 9.62 -7.37
CA GLY A 66 3.94 10.31 -6.63
C GLY A 66 5.15 9.40 -6.37
N ALA A 67 4.92 8.15 -5.95
CA ALA A 67 5.98 7.18 -5.70
C ALA A 67 6.75 6.80 -6.98
N ALA A 68 6.05 6.58 -8.10
CA ALA A 68 6.69 6.31 -9.39
C ALA A 68 7.55 7.50 -9.85
N ASN A 69 6.99 8.71 -9.80
CA ASN A 69 7.70 9.94 -10.14
C ASN A 69 8.97 10.13 -9.29
N ALA A 70 8.89 9.87 -7.99
CA ALA A 70 10.04 9.96 -7.09
C ALA A 70 11.11 8.88 -7.37
N ALA A 71 10.69 7.66 -7.76
CA ALA A 71 11.61 6.60 -8.13
C ALA A 71 12.32 6.87 -9.48
N ASP A 72 11.63 7.51 -10.41
CA ASP A 72 12.15 7.88 -11.73
C ASP A 72 12.97 9.18 -11.70
N ASP A 73 13.19 9.78 -10.51
CA ASP A 73 13.78 11.13 -10.31
C ASP A 73 13.06 12.23 -11.14
N THR A 74 11.83 11.94 -11.55
CA THR A 74 10.91 12.86 -12.21
C THR A 74 10.02 13.48 -11.15
N PHE A 75 10.64 14.07 -10.11
CA PHE A 75 9.92 14.96 -9.19
C PHE A 75 9.55 16.23 -9.96
N SER A 76 8.55 16.12 -10.84
CA SER A 76 7.92 17.25 -11.47
C SER A 76 7.14 17.97 -10.38
N SER A 77 7.79 18.97 -9.78
CA SER A 77 7.07 20.06 -9.13
C SER A 77 6.05 20.58 -10.15
N TYR A 78 4.77 20.33 -9.94
CA TYR A 78 3.73 21.07 -10.64
C TYR A 78 3.40 22.30 -9.80
N PRO A 79 3.59 23.52 -10.33
CA PRO A 79 2.72 24.64 -10.02
C PRO A 79 1.52 24.59 -11.00
N GLY A 80 0.30 24.71 -10.48
CA GLY A 80 -0.92 24.85 -11.29
C GLY A 80 -2.10 24.07 -10.74
#